data_AF-A0A383CJK8-F1
#
_entry.id   AF-A0A383CJK8-F1
#
_cell.length_a   1.000
_cell.length_b   1.000
_cell.length_c   1.000
_cell.angle_alpha   90.00
_cell.angle_beta   90.00
_cell.angle_gamma   90.00
#
_symmetry.space_group_name_H-M   'P 1'
#
loop_
_entity.id
_entity.type
_entity.pdbx_description
1 polymer ?
#
loop_
_entity_poly.entity_id
_entity_poly.type
_entity_poly.pdbx_seq_one_letter_code
_entity_poly.pdbx_strand_id
1 'polypeptide(L)' 'MNNLLPVFMKLEESHCLVVGGGNIALQKIKQLISSKAKVTVIASEICQSILELPVNSINRKYKSGDIDKV' A
#
# COMPACT_ATOMS: atom_id res chain seq x y z
N MET A 1 -11.31 17.43 -18.00
CA MET A 1 -11.43 16.12 -18.67
C MET A 1 -10.55 15.13 -17.92
N ASN A 2 -11.03 13.89 -17.74
CA ASN A 2 -10.28 12.86 -17.03
C ASN A 2 -9.48 12.05 -18.05
N ASN A 3 -8.16 12.25 -18.08
CA ASN A 3 -7.27 11.68 -19.11
C ASN A 3 -6.64 10.37 -18.60
N LEU A 4 -7.47 9.44 -18.10
CA LEU A 4 -7.04 8.15 -17.54
C LEU A 4 -7.45 7.01 -18.47
N LEU A 5 -6.54 6.06 -18.68
CA LEU A 5 -6.81 4.79 -19.36
C LEU A 5 -7.13 3.73 -18.30
N PRO A 6 -8.34 3.13 -18.29
CA PRO A 6 -8.64 2.03 -17.40
C PRO A 6 -7.85 0.78 -17.81
N VAL A 7 -7.17 0.17 -16.85
CA VAL A 7 -6.45 -1.09 -17.03
C VAL A 7 -6.76 -2.05 -15.89
N PHE A 8 -6.78 -3.35 -16.17
CA PHE A 8 -6.86 -4.40 -15.17
C PHE A 8 -5.47 -4.98 -14.96
N MET A 9 -5.05 -5.11 -13.71
CA MET A 9 -3.74 -5.64 -13.33
C MET A 9 -3.93 -6.91 -12.49
N LYS A 10 -3.14 -7.95 -12.77
CA LYS A 10 -3.09 -9.15 -11.93
C LYS A 10 -2.12 -8.90 -10.79
N LEU A 11 -2.65 -8.71 -9.58
CA LEU A 11 -1.88 -8.36 -8.38
C LEU A 11 -1.71 -9.51 -7.39
N GLU A 12 -2.27 -10.69 -7.69
CA GLU A 12 -2.12 -11.86 -6.82
C GLU A 12 -0.63 -12.15 -6.60
N GLU A 13 -0.24 -12.26 -5.33
CA GLU A 13 1.15 -12.44 -4.85
C GLU A 13 2.14 -11.33 -5.24
N SER A 14 1.67 -10.24 -5.85
CA SER A 14 2.50 -9.10 -6.23
C SER A 14 2.84 -8.24 -5.02
N HIS A 15 4.10 -7.83 -4.92
CA HIS A 15 4.56 -6.95 -3.85
C HIS A 15 4.16 -5.51 -4.15
N CYS A 16 3.50 -4.85 -3.19
CA CYS A 16 2.97 -3.51 -3.35
C CYS A 16 3.37 -2.65 -2.16
N LEU A 17 4.07 -1.55 -2.45
CA LEU A 17 4.40 -0.54 -1.46
C LEU A 17 3.33 0.55 -1.39
N VAL A 18 2.81 0.81 -0.20
CA VAL A 18 1.94 1.96 0.09
C VAL A 18 2.71 2.93 0.98
N VAL A 19 2.87 4.17 0.52
CA VAL A 19 3.46 5.25 1.32
C VAL A 19 2.34 6.10 1.92
N GLY A 20 2.35 6.25 3.24
CA GLY A 20 1.32 6.93 4.02
C GLY A 20 0.47 5.95 4.86
N GLY A 21 -0.02 6.44 6.01
CA GLY A 21 -0.70 5.63 7.01
C GLY A 21 -2.05 6.18 7.47
N GLY A 22 -2.65 7.09 6.70
CA GLY A 22 -3.96 7.67 6.99
C GLY A 22 -5.13 6.96 6.28
N ASN A 23 -6.32 7.56 6.33
CA ASN A 23 -7.55 6.99 5.77
C ASN A 23 -7.48 6.71 4.26
N ILE A 24 -6.76 7.54 3.49
CA ILE A 24 -6.59 7.32 2.04
C ILE A 24 -5.73 6.08 1.79
N ALA A 25 -4.66 5.88 2.57
CA ALA A 25 -3.83 4.69 2.46
C ALA A 25 -4.63 3.44 2.83
N LEU A 26 -5.42 3.50 3.91
CA LEU A 26 -6.31 2.41 4.33
C LEU A 26 -7.25 1.95 3.19
N GLN A 27 -7.87 2.88 2.47
CA GLN A 27 -8.75 2.55 1.34
C GLN A 27 -7.99 1.81 0.22
N LYS A 28 -6.79 2.27 -0.13
CA LYS A 28 -5.94 1.64 -1.15
C LYS A 28 -5.45 0.26 -0.71
N ILE A 29 -5.01 0.14 0.54
CA ILE A 29 -4.53 -1.13 1.12
C ILE A 29 -5.63 -2.19 1.07
N LYS A 30 -6.87 -1.84 1.42
CA LYS A 30 -8.01 -2.77 1.34
C LYS A 30 -8.23 -3.30 -0.09
N GLN A 31 -8.13 -2.45 -1.11
CA GLN A 31 -8.26 -2.85 -2.52
C GLN A 31 -7.10 -3.75 -2.98
N LEU A 32 -5.88 -3.47 -2.51
CA LEU A 32 -4.71 -4.29 -2.81
C LEU A 32 -4.82 -5.68 -2.16
N ILE A 33 -5.21 -5.75 -0.88
CA ILE A 33 -5.45 -7.01 -0.16
C ILE A 33 -6.57 -7.82 -0.83
N SER A 34 -7.69 -7.18 -1.22
CA SER A 34 -8.77 -7.87 -1.91
C SER A 34 -8.33 -8.42 -3.29
N SER A 35 -7.30 -7.81 -3.88
CA SER A 35 -6.66 -8.28 -5.11
C SER A 35 -5.53 -9.29 -4.85
N LYS A 36 -5.38 -9.76 -3.60
CA LYS A 36 -4.39 -10.71 -3.10
C LYS A 36 -2.93 -10.24 -3.25
N ALA A 37 -2.70 -8.94 -3.21
CA ALA A 37 -1.35 -8.37 -3.19
C ALA A 37 -0.68 -8.53 -1.82
N LYS A 38 0.65 -8.63 -1.81
CA LYS A 38 1.49 -8.55 -0.62
C LYS A 38 1.81 -7.09 -0.33
N VAL A 39 1.17 -6.53 0.69
CA VAL A 39 1.24 -5.10 0.97
C VAL A 39 2.28 -4.80 2.05
N THR A 40 3.20 -3.88 1.73
CA THR A 40 4.07 -3.20 2.69
C THR A 40 3.63 -1.75 2.81
N VAL A 41 3.54 -1.22 4.04
CA VAL A 41 3.16 0.16 4.34
C VAL A 41 4.33 0.88 5.01
N ILE A 42 4.72 2.04 4.48
CA ILE A 42 5.74 2.91 5.08
C ILE A 42 5.10 4.27 5.41
N ALA A 43 5.12 4.68 6.68
CA ALA A 43 4.69 6.01 7.10
C ALA A 43 5.28 6.40 8.47
N SER A 44 5.40 7.71 8.74
CA SER A 44 5.82 8.22 10.07
C SER A 44 4.77 7.97 11.15
N GLU A 45 3.51 7.83 10.75
CA GLU A 45 2.37 7.52 11.59
C GLU A 45 1.45 6.60 10.79
N ILE A 46 1.00 5.51 11.41
CA ILE A 46 0.11 4.52 10.80
C ILE A 46 -1.12 4.41 11.69
N CYS A 47 -2.30 4.63 11.13
CA CYS A 47 -3.53 4.53 11.89
C CYS A 47 -3.79 3.08 12.32
N GLN A 48 -4.47 2.93 13.45
CA GLN A 48 -4.73 1.63 14.07
C GLN A 48 -5.41 0.64 13.10
N SER A 49 -6.35 1.12 12.28
CA SER A 49 -7.05 0.28 11.30
C SER A 49 -6.16 -0.30 10.21
N ILE A 50 -4.99 0.27 9.93
CA ILE A 50 -4.00 -0.33 9.02
C ILE A 50 -3.19 -1.40 9.75
N LEU A 51 -2.85 -1.17 11.03
CA LEU A 51 -2.08 -2.12 11.84
C LEU A 51 -2.86 -3.42 12.13
N GLU A 52 -4.18 -3.37 12.09
CA GLU A 52 -5.07 -4.53 12.22
C GLU A 52 -5.18 -5.36 10.93
N LEU A 53 -4.65 -4.88 9.80
CA LEU A 53 -4.67 -5.60 8.52
C LEU A 53 -3.42 -6.47 8.36
N PRO A 54 -3.48 -7.54 7.54
CA PRO A 54 -2.34 -8.42 7.27
C PRO A 54 -1.34 -7.76 6.31
N VAL A 55 -0.66 -6.71 6.78
CA VAL A 55 0.35 -5.95 6.03
C VAL A 55 1.67 -5.91 6.77
N ASN A 56 2.77 -5.82 6.03
CA ASN A 56 4.05 -5.46 6.62
C ASN A 56 4.06 -3.95 6.90
N SER A 57 4.35 -3.52 8.13
CA SER A 57 4.31 -2.11 8.51
C SER A 57 5.68 -1.61 8.95
N ILE A 58 6.07 -0.45 8.42
CA ILE A 58 7.36 0.19 8.66
C ILE A 58 7.10 1.62 9.12
N ASN A 59 7.28 1.85 10.43
CA ASN A 59 6.98 3.13 11.06
C ASN A 59 8.17 4.12 10.94
N ARG A 60 8.29 4.74 9.77
CA ARG A 60 9.23 5.84 9.47
C ARG A 60 8.85 6.53 8.16
N LYS A 61 9.46 7.68 7.88
CA LYS A 61 9.38 8.31 6.56
C LYS A 61 9.96 7.39 5.47
N TYR A 62 9.32 7.42 4.30
CA TYR A 62 9.85 6.84 3.07
C TYR A 62 11.23 7.43 2.74
N LYS A 63 12.11 6.60 2.22
CA LYS A 63 13.43 6.96 1.72
C LYS A 63 13.59 6.46 0.29
N SER A 64 14.36 7.17 -0.53
CA SER A 64 14.69 6.71 -1.87
C SER A 64 15.31 5.31 -1.81
N GLY A 65 14.85 4.41 -2.68
CA GLY A 65 15.26 3.00 -2.72
C GLY A 65 14.46 2.06 -1.81
N ASP A 66 13.44 2.53 -1.09
CA ASP A 66 12.53 1.63 -0.36
C ASP A 66 11.66 0.80 -1.32
N ILE A 67 11.33 1.33 -2.51
CA ILE A 67 10.52 0.62 -3.51
C ILE A 67 11.22 -0.63 -4.06
N ASP A 68 12.56 -0.59 -4.16
CA ASP A 68 13.36 -1.70 -4.70
C ASP A 68 13.50 -2.88 -3.72
N LYS A 69 13.03 -2.69 -2.48
CA LYS A 69 13.14 -3.66 -1.38
C LYS A 69 11.82 -4.35 -1.05
N VAL A 70 10.77 -4.06 -1.83
CA VAL A 70 9.42 -4.60 -1.65
C VAL A 70 9.19 -5.75 -2.61
#